data_AF-A0A9P7SWZ4-F1
#
_entry.id   AF-A0A9P7SWZ4-F1
#
_cell.length_a   1.000
_cell.length_b   1.000
_cell.length_c   1.000
_cell.angle_alpha   90.00
_cell.angle_beta   90.00
_cell.angle_gamma   90.00
#
_symmetry.space_group_name_H-M   'P 1'
#
loop_
_entity.id
_entity.type
_entity.pdbx_description
1 polymer ?
#
loop_
_entity_poly.entity_id
_entity_poly.type
_entity_poly.pdbx_seq_one_letter_code
_entity_poly.pdbx_strand_id
1 'polypeptide(L)'
;MRPHAKQFLHYCLETYRLAIWSSARPQNVNNMVSQLLTPAQRGQCVVIWARDKLGLSQADYDARVQVYKRLWKLWNDPHVRASHPDAPDGSRWDQSNTVLVDDSVEKGRTEPYNILPIPEFVGLQAEPANVLPQVHDYLNQLCFQSDVSRFMRETPFSLDPAYTLPLAGKS
;
A
#
# COMPACT_ATOMS: atom_id res chain seq x y z
N MET A 1 -6.62 12.96 -8.72
CA MET A 1 -6.66 11.91 -7.68
C MET A 1 -7.37 10.70 -8.26
N ARG A 2 -6.86 9.49 -7.99
CA ARG A 2 -7.48 8.24 -8.46
C ARG A 2 -8.92 8.09 -7.90
N PRO A 3 -9.91 7.67 -8.70
CA PRO A 3 -11.27 7.41 -8.21
C PRO A 3 -11.28 6.44 -7.02
N HIS A 4 -12.25 6.61 -6.11
CA HIS A 4 -12.41 5.81 -4.88
C HIS A 4 -11.28 5.89 -3.84
N ALA A 5 -10.25 6.73 -4.02
CA ALA A 5 -9.09 6.76 -3.13
C ALA A 5 -9.42 7.01 -1.65
N LYS A 6 -10.38 7.90 -1.37
CA LYS A 6 -10.82 8.19 0.00
C LYS A 6 -11.52 6.99 0.64
N GLN A 7 -12.48 6.40 -0.08
CA GLN A 7 -13.23 5.22 0.38
C GLN A 7 -12.29 4.03 0.59
N PHE A 8 -11.35 3.81 -0.34
CA PHE A 8 -10.37 2.73 -0.26
C PHE A 8 -9.46 2.89 0.97
N LEU A 9 -8.91 4.08 1.21
CA LEU A 9 -8.07 4.31 2.38
C LEU A 9 -8.84 4.20 3.70
N HIS A 10 -10.10 4.65 3.72
CA HIS A 10 -10.98 4.45 4.88
C HIS A 10 -11.12 2.96 5.22
N TYR A 11 -11.51 2.17 4.23
CA TYR A 11 -11.63 0.72 4.38
C TYR A 11 -10.31 0.07 4.83
N CYS A 12 -9.18 0.48 4.24
CA CYS A 12 -7.88 -0.05 4.62
C CYS A 12 -7.52 0.26 6.08
N LEU A 13 -7.93 1.41 6.63
CA LEU A 13 -7.72 1.75 8.04
C LEU A 13 -8.60 0.91 8.97
N GLU A 14 -9.82 0.57 8.54
CA GLU A 14 -10.75 -0.26 9.33
C GLU A 14 -10.35 -1.74 9.33
N THR A 15 -9.71 -2.20 8.24
CA THR A 15 -9.45 -3.63 8.01
C THR A 15 -7.99 -4.02 8.28
N TYR A 16 -7.04 -3.13 8.01
CA TYR A 16 -5.61 -3.43 8.02
C TYR A 16 -4.82 -2.49 8.94
N ARG A 17 -3.56 -2.86 9.16
CA ARG A 17 -2.55 -1.95 9.73
C ARG A 17 -1.91 -1.17 8.59
N LEU A 18 -2.43 0.03 8.32
CA LEU A 18 -2.04 0.82 7.16
C LEU A 18 -0.73 1.58 7.38
N ALA A 19 0.25 1.36 6.50
CA ALA A 19 1.42 2.21 6.35
C ALA A 19 1.36 2.96 5.02
N ILE A 20 1.58 4.28 5.05
CA ILE A 20 1.75 5.09 3.84
C ILE A 20 3.26 5.24 3.61
N TRP A 21 3.77 4.73 2.49
CA TRP A 21 5.17 4.89 2.11
C TRP A 21 5.25 5.50 0.71
N SER A 22 5.73 6.74 0.59
CA SER A 22 5.76 7.48 -0.68
C SER A 22 7.19 7.79 -1.14
N SER A 23 7.40 7.87 -2.45
CA SER A 23 8.65 8.33 -3.08
C SER A 23 8.74 9.86 -3.18
N ALA A 24 7.64 10.56 -2.90
CA ALA A 24 7.56 12.02 -2.91
C ALA A 24 8.19 12.64 -1.66
N ARG A 25 8.60 13.91 -1.76
CA ARG A 25 9.18 14.67 -0.64
C ARG A 25 8.15 14.88 0.48
N PRO A 26 8.58 15.03 1.75
CA PRO A 26 7.69 15.14 2.91
C PRO A 26 6.56 16.17 2.75
N GLN A 27 6.84 17.35 2.18
CA GLN A 27 5.81 18.38 1.97
C GLN A 27 4.68 17.89 1.04
N ASN A 28 5.02 17.20 -0.04
CA ASN A 28 4.05 16.69 -1.00
C ASN A 28 3.22 15.56 -0.39
N VAL A 29 3.87 14.68 0.38
CA VAL A 29 3.18 13.61 1.11
C VAL A 29 2.20 14.18 2.14
N ASN A 30 2.62 15.19 2.91
CA ASN A 30 1.75 15.87 3.87
C ASN A 30 0.53 16.49 3.19
N ASN A 31 0.72 17.20 2.07
CA ASN A 31 -0.39 17.80 1.30
C ASN A 31 -1.35 16.73 0.77
N MET A 32 -0.84 15.65 0.19
CA MET A 32 -1.63 14.54 -0.35
C MET A 32 -2.43 13.83 0.75
N VAL A 33 -1.78 13.49 1.86
CA VAL A 33 -2.41 12.82 3.00
C VAL A 33 -3.53 13.68 3.58
N SER A 34 -3.30 14.99 3.77
CA SER A 34 -4.33 15.90 4.29
C SER A 34 -5.54 16.06 3.38
N GLN A 35 -5.41 15.78 2.08
CA GLN A 35 -6.55 15.77 1.14
C GLN A 35 -7.33 14.45 1.20
N LEU A 36 -6.67 13.35 1.56
CA LEU A 36 -7.21 11.99 1.54
C LEU A 36 -7.77 11.54 2.89
N LEU A 37 -7.12 11.94 3.98
CA LEU A 37 -7.41 11.49 5.34
C LEU A 37 -7.74 12.68 6.25
N THR A 38 -8.69 12.48 7.16
CA THR A 38 -8.91 13.39 8.29
C THR A 38 -7.74 13.29 9.29
N PRO A 39 -7.57 14.28 10.19
CA PRO A 39 -6.55 14.19 11.24
C PRO A 39 -6.69 12.91 12.10
N ALA A 40 -7.91 12.48 12.39
CA ALA A 40 -8.17 11.25 13.14
C ALA A 40 -7.73 10.00 12.36
N GLN A 41 -8.08 9.91 11.07
CA GLN A 41 -7.64 8.80 10.20
C GLN A 41 -6.13 8.77 10.00
N ARG A 42 -5.51 9.95 9.87
CA ARG A 42 -4.06 10.09 9.80
C ARG A 42 -3.38 9.51 11.05
N GLY A 43 -3.97 9.70 12.23
CA GLY A 43 -3.47 9.14 13.49
C GLY A 43 -3.62 7.62 13.63
N GLN A 44 -4.41 6.98 12.76
CA GLN A 44 -4.56 5.52 12.73
C GLN A 44 -3.53 4.83 11.82
N CYS A 45 -2.83 5.58 10.96
CA CYS A 45 -1.75 5.02 10.15
C CYS A 45 -0.60 4.57 11.06
N VAL A 46 -0.07 3.36 10.85
CA VAL A 46 1.12 2.85 11.55
C VAL A 46 2.30 3.80 11.33
N VAL A 47 2.55 4.16 10.08
CA VAL A 47 3.56 5.16 9.71
C VAL A 47 3.14 5.92 8.47
N ILE A 48 3.64 7.14 8.34
CA ILE A 48 3.58 7.93 7.10
C ILE A 48 5.01 8.32 6.74
N TRP A 49 5.58 7.58 5.80
CA TRP A 49 6.94 7.70 5.33
C TRP A 49 6.99 8.36 3.96
N ALA A 50 7.90 9.32 3.82
CA ALA A 50 8.16 10.02 2.57
C ALA A 50 9.55 9.63 2.03
N ARG A 51 10.03 10.37 1.02
CA ARG A 51 11.31 10.12 0.35
C ARG A 51 12.51 10.04 1.30
N ASP A 52 12.48 10.80 2.39
CA ASP A 52 13.51 10.83 3.43
C ASP A 52 13.65 9.50 4.18
N LYS A 53 12.61 8.65 4.13
CA LYS A 53 12.61 7.32 4.73
C LYS A 53 13.00 6.20 3.76
N LEU A 54 13.39 6.51 2.52
CA LEU A 54 13.88 5.50 1.56
C LEU A 54 15.34 5.11 1.78
N GLY A 55 16.09 5.83 2.62
CA GLY A 55 17.52 5.55 2.85
C GLY A 55 18.41 5.94 1.67
N LEU A 56 18.04 7.02 0.98
CA LEU A 56 18.79 7.56 -0.15
C LEU A 56 20.01 8.36 0.35
N SER A 57 21.06 8.41 -0.46
CA SER A 57 22.12 9.41 -0.29
C SER A 57 21.53 10.82 -0.50
N GLN A 58 22.24 11.87 -0.07
CA GLN A 58 21.78 13.24 -0.32
C GLN A 58 21.63 13.53 -1.83
N ALA A 59 22.58 13.07 -2.64
CA ALA A 59 22.53 13.21 -4.09
C ALA A 59 21.30 12.50 -4.69
N ASP A 60 21.04 11.25 -4.29
CA ASP A 60 19.88 10.48 -4.75
C ASP A 60 18.55 11.06 -4.25
N TYR A 61 18.55 11.65 -3.05
CA TYR A 61 17.39 12.35 -2.50
C TYR A 61 17.01 13.55 -3.36
N ASP A 62 18.02 14.27 -3.88
CA ASP A 62 17.83 15.46 -4.72
C ASP A 62 17.62 15.16 -6.21
N ALA A 63 18.04 13.99 -6.69
CA ALA A 63 17.85 13.55 -8.07
C ALA A 63 16.58 12.70 -8.27
N ARG A 64 16.12 12.59 -9.53
CA ARG A 64 15.08 11.63 -9.93
C ARG A 64 15.71 10.27 -10.21
N VAL A 65 15.83 9.45 -9.17
CA VAL A 65 16.37 8.08 -9.25
C VAL A 65 15.28 7.02 -9.06
N GLN A 66 15.54 5.81 -9.56
CA GLN A 66 14.78 4.62 -9.18
C GLN A 66 14.89 4.41 -7.67
N VAL A 67 13.76 4.16 -7.02
CA VAL A 67 13.72 3.91 -5.57
C VAL A 67 13.25 2.50 -5.28
N TYR A 68 13.64 2.02 -4.10
CA TYR A 68 13.29 0.70 -3.60
C TYR A 68 12.67 0.83 -2.21
N LYS A 69 11.54 0.14 -1.98
CA LYS A 69 10.84 0.06 -0.71
C LYS A 69 11.07 -1.33 -0.11
N ARG A 70 12.22 -1.48 0.52
CA ARG A 70 12.63 -2.77 1.08
C ARG A 70 11.80 -3.07 2.32
N LEU A 71 10.93 -4.07 2.27
CA LEU A 71 9.97 -4.33 3.36
C LEU A 71 10.67 -4.72 4.67
N TRP A 72 11.85 -5.35 4.61
CA TRP A 72 12.63 -5.60 5.83
C TRP A 72 12.91 -4.32 6.64
N LYS A 73 13.05 -3.15 6.01
CA LYS A 73 13.25 -1.88 6.72
C LYS A 73 11.98 -1.48 7.48
N LEU A 74 10.82 -1.69 6.87
CA LEU A 74 9.52 -1.46 7.48
C LEU A 74 9.33 -2.43 8.66
N TRP A 75 9.55 -3.73 8.44
CA TRP A 75 9.39 -4.77 9.46
C TRP A 75 10.35 -4.64 10.65
N ASN A 76 11.51 -4.02 10.48
CA ASN A 76 12.48 -3.82 11.56
C ASN A 76 12.32 -2.49 12.31
N ASP A 77 11.47 -1.57 11.83
CA ASP A 77 11.20 -0.33 12.54
C ASP A 77 10.49 -0.62 13.88
N PRO A 78 10.97 -0.09 15.02
CA PRO A 78 10.39 -0.41 16.34
C PRO A 78 8.91 -0.06 16.47
N HIS A 79 8.47 1.04 15.86
CA HIS A 79 7.07 1.46 15.92
C HIS A 79 6.18 0.57 15.06
N VAL A 80 6.65 0.22 13.85
CA VAL A 80 5.96 -0.75 13.00
C VAL A 80 5.87 -2.11 13.68
N ARG A 81 6.96 -2.61 14.26
CA ARG A 81 6.97 -3.88 15.00
C ARG A 81 5.95 -3.91 16.14
N ALA A 82 5.90 -2.84 16.92
CA ALA A 82 4.97 -2.72 18.03
C ALA A 82 3.50 -2.62 17.59
N SER A 83 3.23 -2.28 16.33
CA SER A 83 1.86 -2.19 15.79
C SER A 83 1.22 -3.54 15.45
N HIS A 84 2.01 -4.63 15.44
CA HIS A 84 1.48 -5.98 15.25
C HIS A 84 0.56 -6.33 16.44
N PRO A 85 -0.68 -6.80 16.20
CA PRO A 85 -1.64 -7.08 17.28
C PRO A 85 -1.08 -8.06 18.32
N ASP A 86 -0.41 -9.12 17.83
CA ASP A 86 0.20 -10.15 18.69
C ASP A 86 1.71 -9.91 18.92
N ALA A 87 2.17 -8.66 18.83
CA ALA A 87 3.56 -8.31 19.13
C ALA A 87 4.03 -8.80 20.52
N PRO A 88 3.20 -8.74 21.60
CA PRO A 88 3.54 -9.27 22.91
C PRO A 88 3.86 -10.77 22.92
N ASP A 89 3.23 -11.54 22.04
CA ASP A 89 3.44 -12.99 21.90
C ASP A 89 4.62 -13.34 20.99
N GLY A 90 5.36 -12.34 20.52
CA GLY A 90 6.54 -12.51 19.68
C GLY A 90 6.26 -12.46 18.18
N SER A 91 4.99 -12.37 17.75
CA SER A 91 4.60 -12.24 16.34
C SER A 91 5.12 -10.94 15.72
N ARG A 92 5.38 -10.95 14.41
CA ARG A 92 5.97 -9.84 13.67
C ARG A 92 5.33 -9.68 12.30
N TRP A 93 5.47 -8.48 11.75
CA TRP A 93 5.26 -8.28 10.32
C TRP A 93 6.39 -8.92 9.53
N ASP A 94 6.05 -9.68 8.50
CA ASP A 94 6.96 -10.31 7.56
C ASP A 94 6.27 -10.52 6.21
N GLN A 95 6.87 -11.34 5.33
CA GLN A 95 6.32 -11.62 4.01
C GLN A 95 4.98 -12.36 4.05
N SER A 96 4.66 -13.08 5.12
CA SER A 96 3.43 -13.88 5.21
C SER A 96 2.19 -13.03 5.50
N ASN A 97 2.36 -11.77 5.94
CA ASN A 97 1.26 -10.91 6.38
C ASN A 97 1.38 -9.43 5.93
N THR A 98 2.26 -9.12 4.97
CA THR A 98 2.47 -7.75 4.46
C THR A 98 2.22 -7.66 2.96
N VAL A 99 1.49 -6.64 2.51
CA VAL A 99 1.28 -6.34 1.09
C VAL A 99 1.72 -4.90 0.80
N LEU A 100 2.54 -4.72 -0.24
CA LEU A 100 2.97 -3.44 -0.78
C LEU A 100 2.18 -3.13 -2.05
N VAL A 101 1.25 -2.19 -1.98
CA VAL A 101 0.55 -1.68 -3.18
C VAL A 101 1.36 -0.53 -3.79
N ASP A 102 1.80 -0.69 -5.03
CA ASP A 102 2.64 0.31 -5.72
C ASP A 102 2.45 0.26 -7.24
N ASP A 103 2.92 1.27 -7.96
CA ASP A 103 2.79 1.35 -9.43
C ASP A 103 3.98 0.75 -10.20
N SER A 104 5.03 0.33 -9.51
CA SER A 104 6.28 -0.14 -10.10
C SER A 104 6.80 -1.35 -9.34
N VAL A 105 6.93 -2.48 -10.05
CA VAL A 105 7.44 -3.75 -9.52
C VAL A 105 8.87 -3.61 -8.99
N GLU A 106 9.66 -2.69 -9.56
CA GLU A 106 11.03 -2.40 -9.17
C GLU A 106 11.10 -1.93 -7.73
N LYS A 107 10.08 -1.23 -7.22
CA LYS A 107 10.07 -0.75 -5.83
C LYS A 107 10.00 -1.90 -4.83
N GLY A 108 9.35 -3.01 -5.18
CA GLY A 108 9.24 -4.21 -4.36
C GLY A 108 10.29 -5.28 -4.68
N ARG A 109 11.37 -4.95 -5.42
CA ARG A 109 12.31 -5.93 -5.96
C ARG A 109 12.94 -6.88 -4.93
N THR A 110 13.07 -6.47 -3.67
CA THR A 110 13.61 -7.31 -2.59
C THR A 110 12.61 -8.34 -2.08
N GLU A 111 11.33 -8.05 -2.15
CA GLU A 111 10.21 -8.93 -1.75
C GLU A 111 9.21 -9.03 -2.92
N PRO A 112 9.59 -9.68 -4.04
CA PRO A 112 8.87 -9.61 -5.31
C PRO A 112 7.47 -10.24 -5.27
N TYR A 113 7.18 -11.04 -4.25
CA TYR A 113 5.87 -11.67 -4.05
C TYR A 113 5.02 -10.96 -2.99
N ASN A 114 5.46 -9.82 -2.48
CA ASN A 114 4.70 -8.97 -1.57
C ASN A 114 4.25 -7.67 -2.23
N ILE A 115 4.59 -7.44 -3.50
CA ILE A 115 4.17 -6.25 -4.25
C ILE A 115 2.94 -6.56 -5.10
N LEU A 116 1.90 -5.74 -4.94
CA LEU A 116 0.71 -5.71 -5.78
C LEU A 116 0.85 -4.52 -6.72
N PRO A 117 1.32 -4.74 -7.98
CA PRO A 117 1.48 -3.66 -8.93
C PRO A 117 0.12 -3.17 -9.42
N ILE A 118 -0.08 -1.85 -9.44
CA ILE A 118 -1.24 -1.19 -10.04
C ILE A 118 -0.79 -0.25 -11.16
N PRO A 119 -1.63 0.10 -12.14
CA PRO A 119 -1.25 1.07 -13.17
C PRO A 119 -0.84 2.41 -12.55
N GLU A 120 0.15 3.08 -13.14
CA GLU A 120 0.48 4.46 -12.79
C GLU A 120 -0.74 5.36 -13.03
N PHE A 121 -1.08 6.22 -12.07
CA PHE A 121 -2.15 7.18 -12.25
C PHE A 121 -1.65 8.40 -13.03
N VAL A 122 -1.89 8.41 -14.35
CA VAL A 122 -1.52 9.53 -15.23
C VAL A 122 -2.67 10.50 -15.51
N GLY A 123 -3.85 10.26 -14.93
CA GLY A 123 -5.05 11.08 -15.09
C GLY A 123 -6.29 10.25 -15.43
N LEU A 124 -7.47 10.87 -15.30
CA LEU A 124 -8.76 10.15 -15.44
C LEU A 124 -9.02 9.60 -16.85
N GLN A 125 -8.43 10.21 -17.88
CA GLN A 125 -8.65 9.78 -19.28
C GLN A 125 -8.01 8.43 -19.59
N ALA A 126 -6.90 8.09 -18.92
CA ALA A 126 -6.16 6.85 -19.11
C ALA A 126 -6.31 5.90 -17.92
N GLU A 127 -7.16 6.23 -16.95
CA GLU A 127 -7.38 5.44 -15.74
C GLU A 127 -8.26 4.23 -16.09
N PRO A 128 -7.77 2.99 -15.86
CA PRO A 128 -8.61 1.82 -16.04
C PRO A 128 -9.82 1.82 -15.10
N ALA A 129 -10.90 1.16 -15.50
CA ALA A 129 -12.10 1.11 -14.71
C ALA A 129 -11.85 0.44 -13.35
N ASN A 130 -12.32 1.08 -12.28
CA ASN A 130 -12.45 0.47 -10.96
C ASN A 130 -11.16 -0.15 -10.39
N VAL A 131 -9.98 0.44 -10.63
CA VAL A 131 -8.69 -0.08 -10.13
C VAL A 131 -8.73 -0.35 -8.62
N LEU A 132 -9.09 0.64 -7.79
CA LEU A 132 -9.08 0.46 -6.34
C LEU A 132 -10.16 -0.52 -5.82
N PRO A 133 -11.39 -0.55 -6.37
CA PRO A 133 -12.33 -1.64 -6.09
C PRO A 133 -11.77 -3.05 -6.38
N GLN A 134 -11.07 -3.24 -7.49
CA GLN A 134 -10.44 -4.54 -7.79
C GLN A 134 -9.31 -4.88 -6.82
N VAL A 135 -8.50 -3.89 -6.44
CA VAL A 135 -7.47 -4.07 -5.40
C VAL A 135 -8.11 -4.46 -4.06
N HIS A 136 -9.21 -3.79 -3.69
CA HIS A 136 -9.97 -4.12 -2.48
C HIS A 136 -10.41 -5.59 -2.46
N ASP A 137 -10.97 -6.10 -3.55
CA ASP A 137 -11.44 -7.49 -3.62
C ASP A 137 -10.28 -8.49 -3.53
N TYR A 138 -9.14 -8.18 -4.14
CA TYR A 138 -7.96 -9.01 -4.04
C TYR A 138 -7.36 -8.99 -2.63
N LEU A 139 -7.26 -7.83 -1.98
CA LEU A 139 -6.79 -7.74 -0.59
C LEU A 139 -7.71 -8.51 0.38
N ASN A 140 -9.02 -8.53 0.14
CA ASN A 140 -9.95 -9.36 0.90
C ASN A 140 -9.67 -10.86 0.76
N GLN A 141 -9.32 -11.33 -0.44
CA GLN A 141 -8.93 -12.73 -0.64
C GLN A 141 -7.67 -13.10 0.13
N LEU A 142 -6.71 -12.16 0.22
CA LEU A 142 -5.47 -12.35 0.98
C LEU A 142 -5.71 -12.50 2.49
N CYS A 143 -6.78 -11.90 3.04
CA CYS A 143 -7.14 -12.04 4.46
C CYS A 143 -7.39 -13.50 4.90
N PHE A 144 -7.73 -14.38 3.97
CA PHE A 144 -7.99 -15.80 4.24
C PHE A 144 -6.74 -16.68 4.10
N GLN A 145 -5.58 -16.08 3.80
CA GLN A 145 -4.34 -16.81 3.55
C GLN A 145 -3.42 -16.74 4.75
N SER A 146 -2.80 -17.88 5.12
CA SER A 146 -1.77 -17.91 6.17
C SER A 146 -0.40 -17.40 5.69
N ASP A 147 -0.17 -17.37 4.37
CA ASP A 147 1.04 -16.84 3.75
C ASP A 147 0.66 -16.04 2.49
N VAL A 148 0.55 -14.72 2.64
CA VAL A 148 0.15 -13.85 1.54
C VAL A 148 1.17 -13.85 0.41
N SER A 149 2.48 -13.92 0.72
CA SER A 149 3.52 -13.91 -0.32
C SER A 149 3.43 -15.13 -1.22
N ARG A 150 3.18 -16.30 -0.63
CA ARG A 150 2.97 -17.53 -1.40
C ARG A 150 1.73 -17.41 -2.28
N PHE A 151 0.61 -16.95 -1.73
CA PHE A 151 -0.63 -16.81 -2.50
C PHE A 151 -0.48 -15.82 -3.65
N MET A 152 0.15 -14.65 -3.40
CA MET A 152 0.39 -13.64 -4.42
C MET A 152 1.29 -14.15 -5.56
N ARG A 153 2.24 -15.04 -5.26
CA ARG A 153 3.06 -15.71 -6.28
C ARG A 153 2.25 -16.69 -7.13
N GLU A 154 1.40 -17.49 -6.50
CA GLU A 154 0.63 -18.56 -7.15
C GLU A 154 -0.61 -18.02 -7.89
N THR A 155 -1.18 -16.92 -7.39
CA THR A 155 -2.39 -16.26 -7.90
C THR A 155 -2.14 -14.75 -8.01
N PRO A 156 -1.28 -14.28 -8.93
CA PRO A 156 -0.92 -12.87 -9.03
C PRO A 156 -2.13 -12.00 -9.38
N PHE A 157 -2.21 -10.80 -8.79
CA PHE A 157 -3.22 -9.82 -9.13
C PHE A 157 -3.13 -9.43 -10.61
N SER A 158 -4.29 -9.40 -11.28
CA SER A 158 -4.43 -8.83 -12.62
C SER A 158 -5.72 -8.04 -12.67
N LEU A 159 -5.69 -6.91 -13.36
CA LEU A 159 -6.89 -6.12 -13.59
C LEU A 159 -7.76 -6.82 -14.63
N ASP A 160 -9.04 -6.92 -14.32
CA ASP A 160 -10.10 -7.30 -15.24
C ASP A 160 -10.69 -6.02 -15.86
N PRO A 161 -10.52 -5.78 -17.17
CA PRO A 161 -11.12 -4.66 -17.87
C PRO A 161 -12.66 -4.71 -17.90
N ALA A 162 -13.25 -5.89 -17.72
CA ALA A 162 -14.69 -6.09 -17.68
C ALA A 162 -15.27 -5.93 -16.26
N TYR A 163 -14.45 -5.60 -15.26
CA TYR A 163 -14.91 -5.46 -13.88
C TYR A 163 -15.96 -4.36 -13.73
N THR A 164 -17.14 -4.77 -13.25
CA THR A 164 -18.22 -3.88 -12.86
C THR A 164 -18.38 -3.87 -11.36
N LEU A 165 -18.62 -2.70 -10.77
CA LEU A 165 -19.04 -2.63 -9.38
C LEU A 165 -20.33 -3.45 -9.19
N PRO A 166 -20.47 -4.18 -8.07
CA PRO A 166 -21.76 -4.77 -7.72
C PRO A 166 -22.83 -3.68 -7.76
N LEU A 167 -23.96 -3.98 -8.41
CA LEU A 167 -25.12 -3.09 -8.34
C LEU A 167 -25.39 -2.81 -6.86
N ALA A 168 -25.39 -1.54 -6.47
CA ALA A 168 -25.64 -1.15 -5.09
C ALA A 168 -26.95 -1.82 -4.65
N GLY A 169 -26.83 -2.84 -3.81
CA GLY A 169 -27.97 -3.52 -3.24
C GLY A 169 -28.80 -2.46 -2.54
N LYS A 170 -30.09 -2.42 -2.83
CA LYS A 170 -31.06 -1.75 -1.96
C LYS A 170 -30.98 -2.46 -0.61
N SER A 171 -30.17 -1.94 0.31
CA SER A 171 -30.27 -2.22 1.74
C SER A 171 -31.38 -1.36 2.31
#